data_AF-A0A355CEP8-F1
#
_entry.id   AF-A0A355CEP8-F1
#
_cell.length_a   1.000
_cell.length_b   1.000
_cell.length_c   1.000
_cell.angle_alpha   90.00
_cell.angle_beta   90.00
_cell.angle_gamma   90.00
#
_symmetry.space_group_name_H-M   'P 1'
#
loop_
_entity.id
_entity.type
_entity.pdbx_description
1 polymer ?
#
loop_
_entity_poly.entity_id
_entity_poly.type
_entity_poly.pdbx_seq_one_letter_code
_entity_poly.pdbx_strand_id
1 'polypeptide(L)'
;CGWFFEEISRPEGVQILRYAARAVELAGEVTGVQLEKELIHRLSLVPSNVECFKTGAEVYRQMVSTAQISLREVAAHYAISSLFAKYPREQPVYCYQTQQLDFQTQRMGSMTLAVGQLQLTSDITRETEIFVFAAFHLGGWDFHCCIQPFGSRRSYTMLKERLFSVLQEASAAHAILEMVRLFGDQSFSLRDLFAEERHRIVQLLSQENLTRLDQLYTQVYRENYGVMMAFHRDDLAVPVELQVAAEVALGHRCLTAARALEQETANSESLLAEIEAIATEAAHLRTKLNVPEVKQILERLVWRCLNSLLLEGSGVTGREPVDLALRLRSATSIVP
;
A
#
# COMPACT_ATOMS: atom_id res chain seq x y z
N CYS A 1 0.08 15.16 28.81
CA CYS A 1 -1.03 15.20 29.79
C CYS A 1 -2.16 14.34 29.26
N GLY A 2 -2.54 13.24 29.92
CA GLY A 2 -3.53 12.31 29.36
C GLY A 2 -4.43 11.60 30.36
N TRP A 3 -4.38 11.95 31.65
CA TRP A 3 -5.29 11.37 32.64
C TRP A 3 -6.38 12.37 33.00
N PHE A 4 -7.27 12.62 32.04
CA PHE A 4 -8.39 13.56 32.23
C PHE A 4 -9.73 12.84 32.41
N PHE A 5 -9.81 11.55 32.09
CA PHE A 5 -11.07 10.79 32.11
C PHE A 5 -11.04 9.66 33.15
N GLU A 6 -12.23 9.32 33.65
CA GLU A 6 -12.44 8.23 34.63
C GLU A 6 -12.29 6.82 34.01
N GLU A 7 -12.23 6.71 32.69
CA GLU A 7 -12.09 5.43 31.98
C GLU A 7 -10.67 5.20 31.45
N ILE A 8 -10.01 4.16 31.97
CA ILE A 8 -8.64 3.79 31.62
C ILE A 8 -8.49 3.22 30.21
N SER A 9 -9.56 2.64 29.64
CA SER A 9 -9.53 2.07 28.28
C SER A 9 -9.61 3.11 27.15
N ARG A 10 -9.74 4.40 27.48
CA ARG A 10 -9.77 5.47 26.47
C ARG A 10 -8.40 5.67 25.82
N PRO A 11 -8.35 6.25 24.60
CA PRO A 11 -7.10 6.40 23.85
C PRO A 11 -5.97 7.06 24.66
N GLU A 12 -6.28 8.08 25.45
CA GLU A 12 -5.29 8.81 26.26
C GLU A 12 -4.75 7.96 27.42
N GLY A 13 -5.62 7.21 28.11
CA GLY A 13 -5.24 6.29 29.18
C GLY A 13 -4.38 5.14 28.67
N VAL A 14 -4.80 4.52 27.57
CA VAL A 14 -4.03 3.48 26.88
C VAL A 14 -2.67 4.01 26.42
N GLN A 15 -2.60 5.23 25.89
CA GLN A 15 -1.34 5.84 25.45
C GLN A 15 -0.36 6.04 26.61
N ILE A 16 -0.85 6.50 27.78
CA ILE A 16 -0.02 6.61 28.99
C ILE A 16 0.48 5.23 29.41
N LEU A 17 -0.38 4.21 29.40
CA LEU A 17 0.03 2.85 29.75
C LEU A 17 1.06 2.29 28.78
N ARG A 18 1.00 2.63 27.49
CA ARG A 18 2.05 2.27 26.51
C ARG A 18 3.39 2.92 26.83
N TYR A 19 3.40 4.19 27.24
CA TYR A 19 4.62 4.84 27.70
C TYR A 19 5.15 4.21 28.99
N ALA A 20 4.26 3.87 29.94
CA ALA A 20 4.65 3.19 31.17
C ALA A 20 5.21 1.79 30.89
N ALA A 21 4.61 1.03 29.97
CA ALA A 21 5.10 -0.27 29.53
C ALA A 21 6.52 -0.16 28.95
N ARG A 22 6.76 0.81 28.05
CA ARG A 22 8.10 1.05 27.49
C ARG A 22 9.11 1.47 28.54
N ALA A 23 8.72 2.29 29.51
CA ALA A 23 9.61 2.68 30.61
C ALA A 23 10.00 1.49 31.50
N VAL A 24 9.04 0.60 31.77
CA VAL A 24 9.25 -0.64 32.54
C VAL A 24 10.16 -1.62 31.78
N GLU A 25 9.96 -1.76 30.47
CA GLU A 25 10.80 -2.58 29.60
C GLU A 25 12.27 -2.11 29.65
N LEU A 26 12.51 -0.82 29.39
CA LEU A 26 13.84 -0.21 29.43
C LEU A 26 14.48 -0.32 30.83
N ALA A 27 13.70 -0.15 31.89
CA ALA A 27 14.20 -0.34 33.25
C ALA A 27 14.65 -1.79 33.49
N GLY A 28 13.90 -2.76 32.96
CA GLY A 28 14.27 -4.18 33.01
C GLY A 28 15.56 -4.49 32.25
N GLU A 29 15.74 -3.92 31.06
CA GLU A 29 16.96 -4.09 30.25
C GLU A 29 18.21 -3.54 30.94
N VAL A 30 18.10 -2.36 31.57
CA VAL A 30 19.24 -1.70 32.23
C VAL A 30 19.54 -2.28 33.62
N THR A 31 18.51 -2.63 34.39
CA THR A 31 18.67 -3.01 35.81
C THR A 31 18.54 -4.51 36.06
N GLY A 32 18.00 -5.27 35.12
CA GLY A 32 17.62 -6.67 35.29
C GLY A 32 16.34 -6.90 36.13
N VAL A 33 15.67 -5.83 36.58
CA VAL A 33 14.47 -5.94 37.45
C VAL A 33 13.19 -5.99 36.61
N GLN A 34 12.43 -7.08 36.72
CA GLN A 34 11.14 -7.24 36.04
C GLN A 34 10.00 -6.51 36.77
N LEU A 35 9.77 -5.24 36.44
CA LEU A 35 8.72 -4.41 37.07
C LEU A 35 7.31 -4.63 36.47
N GLU A 36 7.20 -5.27 35.30
CA GLU A 36 5.92 -5.43 34.59
C GLU A 36 4.89 -6.22 35.38
N LYS A 37 5.32 -7.28 36.09
CA LYS A 37 4.42 -8.10 36.91
C LYS A 37 3.76 -7.29 38.01
N GLU A 38 4.53 -6.42 38.67
CA GLU A 38 4.03 -5.52 39.71
C GLU A 38 3.12 -4.44 39.13
N LEU A 39 3.45 -3.90 37.95
CA LEU A 39 2.59 -2.96 37.25
C LEU A 39 1.21 -3.58 36.95
N ILE A 40 1.19 -4.78 36.35
CA ILE A 40 -0.06 -5.51 36.04
C ILE A 40 -0.84 -5.80 37.32
N HIS A 41 -0.16 -6.19 38.41
CA HIS A 41 -0.80 -6.43 39.70
C HIS A 41 -1.52 -5.17 40.22
N ARG A 42 -0.88 -3.99 40.17
CA ARG A 42 -1.52 -2.72 40.54
C ARG A 42 -2.68 -2.36 39.62
N LEU A 43 -2.55 -2.60 38.32
CA LEU A 43 -3.60 -2.33 37.35
C LEU A 43 -4.83 -3.24 37.53
N SER A 44 -4.68 -4.41 38.16
CA SER A 44 -5.81 -5.28 38.48
C SER A 44 -6.76 -4.68 39.52
N LEU A 45 -6.27 -3.73 40.33
CA LEU A 45 -7.07 -3.00 41.33
C LEU A 45 -7.81 -1.79 40.74
N VAL A 46 -7.54 -1.44 39.48
CA VAL A 46 -8.17 -0.32 38.79
C VAL A 46 -9.38 -0.84 38.01
N PRO A 47 -10.62 -0.50 38.39
CA PRO A 47 -11.80 -0.93 37.63
C PRO A 47 -11.87 -0.23 36.27
N SER A 48 -12.42 -0.92 35.27
CA SER A 48 -12.85 -0.34 34.00
C SER A 48 -14.37 -0.40 33.92
N ASN A 49 -14.99 0.65 33.37
CA ASN A 49 -16.43 0.72 33.15
C ASN A 49 -16.86 -0.05 31.89
N VAL A 50 -15.91 -0.61 31.13
CA VAL A 50 -16.18 -1.41 29.93
C VAL A 50 -16.15 -2.89 30.28
N GLU A 51 -17.26 -3.57 29.99
CA GLU A 51 -17.51 -4.97 30.37
C GLU A 51 -16.46 -5.97 29.84
N CYS A 52 -15.90 -5.71 28.64
CA CYS A 52 -14.89 -6.59 28.05
C CYS A 52 -13.53 -6.51 28.77
N PHE A 53 -13.23 -5.42 29.47
CA PHE A 53 -11.96 -5.24 30.18
C PHE A 53 -12.10 -5.54 31.66
N LYS A 54 -13.15 -5.05 32.33
CA LYS A 54 -13.39 -5.17 33.79
C LYS A 54 -12.35 -4.47 34.67
N THR A 55 -11.05 -4.61 34.37
CA THR A 55 -9.93 -4.05 35.13
C THR A 55 -8.88 -3.45 34.19
N GLY A 56 -8.04 -2.56 34.72
CA GLY A 56 -6.91 -1.98 34.01
C GLY A 56 -5.87 -3.03 33.58
N ALA A 57 -5.77 -4.16 34.27
CA ALA A 57 -4.89 -5.25 33.88
C ALA A 57 -5.31 -5.86 32.53
N GLU A 58 -6.60 -5.96 32.26
CA GLU A 58 -7.10 -6.47 30.98
C GLU A 58 -6.96 -5.43 29.86
N VAL A 59 -7.15 -4.14 30.17
CA VAL A 59 -6.81 -3.05 29.24
C VAL A 59 -5.34 -3.12 28.86
N TYR A 60 -4.45 -3.32 29.84
CA TYR A 60 -3.02 -3.48 29.59
C TYR A 60 -2.74 -4.67 28.66
N ARG A 61 -3.28 -5.85 28.98
CA ARG A 61 -3.06 -7.06 28.17
C ARG A 61 -3.57 -6.94 26.74
N GLN A 62 -4.74 -6.33 26.53
CA GLN A 62 -5.37 -6.31 25.21
C GLN A 62 -4.92 -5.14 24.34
N MET A 63 -4.64 -3.98 24.95
CA MET A 63 -4.42 -2.72 24.20
C MET A 63 -3.01 -2.15 24.33
N VAL A 64 -2.24 -2.58 25.34
CA VAL A 64 -0.91 -2.04 25.66
C VAL A 64 0.19 -3.02 25.28
N SER A 65 0.16 -4.26 25.80
CA SER A 65 1.20 -5.24 25.49
C SER A 65 1.20 -5.65 24.01
N THR A 66 0.04 -5.63 23.35
CA THR A 66 -0.10 -5.87 21.90
C THR A 66 0.46 -4.75 21.03
N ALA A 67 0.76 -3.58 21.62
CA ALA A 67 1.35 -2.45 20.92
C ALA A 67 2.88 -2.36 21.09
N GLN A 68 3.50 -3.30 21.81
CA GLN A 68 4.95 -3.40 21.89
C GLN A 68 5.49 -3.84 20.52
N ILE A 69 6.50 -3.13 20.04
CA ILE A 69 7.15 -3.38 18.75
C ILE A 69 8.61 -3.72 19.04
N SER A 70 9.03 -4.91 18.63
CA SER A 70 10.41 -5.36 18.69
C SER A 70 11.25 -4.83 17.53
N LEU A 71 12.57 -4.76 17.71
CA LEU A 71 13.51 -4.42 16.62
C LEU A 71 13.40 -5.40 15.43
N ARG A 72 13.03 -6.66 15.69
CA ARG A 72 12.79 -7.64 14.63
C ARG A 72 11.59 -7.29 13.78
N GLU A 73 10.49 -6.80 14.37
CA GLU A 73 9.33 -6.34 13.60
C GLU A 73 9.65 -5.10 12.76
N VAL A 74 10.49 -4.20 13.26
CA VAL A 74 10.99 -3.05 12.48
C VAL A 74 11.86 -3.54 11.30
N ALA A 75 12.74 -4.52 11.54
CA ALA A 75 13.51 -5.14 10.47
C ALA A 75 12.62 -5.86 9.45
N ALA A 76 11.53 -6.51 9.89
CA ALA A 76 10.56 -7.19 9.03
C ALA A 76 9.85 -6.21 8.12
N HIS A 77 9.46 -5.09 8.72
CA HIS A 77 8.85 -3.99 8.02
C HIS A 77 9.75 -3.47 6.90
N TYR A 78 11.00 -3.17 7.22
CA TYR A 78 11.97 -2.77 6.20
C TYR A 78 12.14 -3.84 5.11
N ALA A 79 12.33 -5.10 5.52
CA ALA A 79 12.63 -6.22 4.63
C ALA A 79 11.51 -6.48 3.62
N ILE A 80 10.24 -6.56 4.07
CA ILE A 80 9.10 -6.80 3.16
C ILE A 80 8.90 -5.60 2.23
N SER A 81 8.96 -4.37 2.74
CA SER A 81 8.77 -3.20 1.89
C SER A 81 9.89 -3.00 0.86
N SER A 82 11.10 -3.46 1.14
CA SER A 82 12.24 -3.39 0.22
C SER A 82 12.02 -4.19 -1.08
N LEU A 83 11.03 -5.08 -1.12
CA LEU A 83 10.64 -5.83 -2.32
C LEU A 83 9.97 -4.93 -3.38
N PHE A 84 9.32 -3.84 -2.95
CA PHE A 84 8.53 -2.95 -3.81
C PHE A 84 9.12 -1.56 -3.94
N ALA A 85 9.80 -1.06 -2.91
CA ALA A 85 10.42 0.25 -2.93
C ALA A 85 11.94 0.12 -3.10
N LYS A 86 12.51 0.90 -4.03
CA LYS A 86 13.95 1.18 -4.00
C LYS A 86 14.20 2.13 -2.84
N TYR A 87 14.52 1.57 -1.69
CA TYR A 87 14.87 2.39 -0.55
C TYR A 87 16.20 3.12 -0.77
N PRO A 88 16.32 4.39 -0.34
CA PRO A 88 17.63 4.99 -0.16
C PRO A 88 18.44 4.14 0.83
N ARG A 89 19.77 4.19 0.73
CA ARG A 89 20.64 3.43 1.66
C ARG A 89 20.40 3.78 3.13
N GLU A 90 19.92 4.99 3.39
CA GLU A 90 19.58 5.48 4.71
C GLU A 90 18.18 6.08 4.69
N GLN A 91 17.32 5.62 5.60
CA GLN A 91 15.99 6.20 5.77
C GLN A 91 15.46 5.98 7.19
N PRO A 92 14.64 6.91 7.70
CA PRO A 92 13.93 6.72 8.94
C PRO A 92 12.76 5.74 8.74
N VAL A 93 12.60 4.82 9.68
CA VAL A 93 11.40 4.01 9.88
C VAL A 93 10.91 4.34 11.29
N TYR A 94 9.94 5.25 11.38
CA TYR A 94 9.44 5.82 12.64
C TYR A 94 10.57 6.43 13.48
N CYS A 95 10.85 5.88 14.67
CA CYS A 95 11.92 6.31 15.57
C CYS A 95 13.23 5.51 15.41
N TYR A 96 13.39 4.83 14.28
CA TYR A 96 14.58 4.05 13.96
C TYR A 96 15.23 4.55 12.67
N GLN A 97 16.54 4.75 12.73
CA GLN A 97 17.36 4.96 11.54
C GLN A 97 17.74 3.60 10.97
N THR A 98 17.48 3.42 9.68
CA THR A 98 17.81 2.20 8.96
C THR A 98 18.95 2.46 8.00
N GLN A 99 19.98 1.60 8.04
CA GLN A 99 21.10 1.66 7.10
C GLN A 99 21.27 0.31 6.41
N GLN A 100 21.15 0.32 5.08
CA GLN A 100 21.29 -0.86 4.25
C GLN A 100 22.77 -1.14 3.98
N LEU A 101 23.32 -2.18 4.62
CA LEU A 101 24.73 -2.55 4.48
C LEU A 101 24.97 -3.43 3.25
N ASP A 102 24.03 -4.34 2.96
CA ASP A 102 24.06 -5.21 1.80
C ASP A 102 22.64 -5.58 1.39
N PHE A 103 22.40 -5.77 0.10
CA PHE A 103 21.09 -6.13 -0.43
C PHE A 103 21.22 -6.77 -1.80
N GLN A 104 20.57 -7.91 -1.96
CA GLN A 104 20.47 -8.60 -3.23
C GLN A 104 19.04 -9.08 -3.41
N THR A 105 18.52 -8.97 -4.63
CA THR A 105 17.20 -9.44 -4.99
C THR A 105 17.28 -10.30 -6.23
N GLN A 106 16.51 -11.38 -6.27
CA GLN A 106 16.34 -12.24 -7.43
C GLN A 106 14.85 -12.45 -7.68
N ARG A 107 14.45 -12.28 -8.95
CA ARG A 107 13.08 -12.49 -9.41
C ARG A 107 13.02 -13.71 -10.32
N MET A 108 11.96 -14.47 -10.22
CA MET A 108 11.71 -15.64 -11.04
C MET A 108 10.20 -15.83 -11.22
N GLY A 109 9.71 -15.48 -12.41
CA GLY A 109 8.27 -15.40 -12.66
C GLY A 109 7.61 -14.38 -11.73
N SER A 110 6.57 -14.80 -11.02
CA SER A 110 5.87 -13.99 -10.01
C SER A 110 6.56 -13.95 -8.65
N MET A 111 7.60 -14.77 -8.43
CA MET A 111 8.27 -14.88 -7.14
C MET A 111 9.46 -13.92 -7.06
N THR A 112 9.62 -13.27 -5.92
CA THR A 112 10.75 -12.37 -5.64
C THR A 112 11.36 -12.68 -4.28
N LEU A 113 12.65 -12.96 -4.25
CA LEU A 113 13.41 -13.13 -3.00
C LEU A 113 14.41 -11.99 -2.86
N ALA A 114 14.39 -11.32 -1.71
CA ALA A 114 15.43 -10.38 -1.29
C ALA A 114 16.16 -10.90 -0.07
N VAL A 115 17.48 -10.77 -0.06
CA VAL A 115 18.35 -11.10 1.08
C VAL A 115 19.25 -9.89 1.35
N GLY A 116 19.38 -9.49 2.61
CA GLY A 116 20.15 -8.29 2.95
C GLY A 116 20.67 -8.25 4.37
N GLN A 117 21.53 -7.25 4.60
CA GLN A 117 22.01 -6.84 5.92
C GLN A 117 21.50 -5.43 6.22
N LEU A 118 20.88 -5.30 7.38
CA LEU A 118 20.27 -4.07 7.85
C LEU A 118 20.84 -3.70 9.21
N GLN A 119 21.36 -2.49 9.33
CA GLN A 119 21.65 -1.90 10.62
C GLN A 119 20.45 -1.03 11.04
N LEU A 120 19.95 -1.28 12.25
CA LEU A 120 18.91 -0.50 12.88
C LEU A 120 19.49 0.25 14.07
N THR A 121 19.26 1.56 14.11
CA THR A 121 19.67 2.42 15.22
C THR A 121 18.44 3.14 15.78
N SER A 122 18.18 2.98 17.08
CA SER A 122 17.11 3.69 17.77
C SER A 122 17.47 5.17 17.96
N ASP A 123 16.60 6.11 17.53
CA ASP A 123 16.84 7.54 17.74
C ASP A 123 16.74 7.96 19.21
N ILE A 124 16.04 7.15 20.01
CA ILE A 124 15.74 7.43 21.42
C ILE A 124 16.84 6.84 22.32
N THR A 125 17.08 5.53 22.23
CA THR A 125 18.04 4.81 23.09
C THR A 125 19.46 4.84 22.52
N ARG A 126 19.63 5.18 21.24
CA ARG A 126 20.89 5.09 20.48
C ARG A 126 21.46 3.68 20.33
N GLU A 127 20.72 2.67 20.78
CA GLU A 127 21.09 1.27 20.58
C GLU A 127 21.11 0.94 19.09
N THR A 128 22.10 0.15 18.71
CA THR A 128 22.32 -0.28 17.34
C THR A 128 22.40 -1.78 17.29
N GLU A 129 21.63 -2.40 16.40
CA GLU A 129 21.68 -3.83 16.14
C GLU A 129 21.75 -4.08 14.63
N ILE A 130 22.48 -5.11 14.22
CA ILE A 130 22.58 -5.50 12.82
C ILE A 130 21.82 -6.81 12.63
N PHE A 131 20.92 -6.81 11.66
CA PHE A 131 20.11 -7.95 11.27
C PHE A 131 20.48 -8.44 9.87
N VAL A 132 20.31 -9.75 9.69
CA VAL A 132 20.20 -10.38 8.37
C VAL A 132 18.73 -10.68 8.15
N PHE A 133 18.23 -10.40 6.96
CA PHE A 133 16.87 -10.76 6.56
C PHE A 133 16.85 -11.52 5.24
N ALA A 134 15.83 -12.35 5.10
CA ALA A 134 15.38 -12.88 3.82
C ALA A 134 13.88 -12.61 3.70
N ALA A 135 13.46 -11.87 2.68
CA ALA A 135 12.07 -11.54 2.40
C ALA A 135 11.67 -12.18 1.07
N PHE A 136 10.67 -13.04 1.11
CA PHE A 136 10.20 -13.80 -0.04
C PHE A 136 8.74 -13.47 -0.34
N HIS A 137 8.49 -12.91 -1.52
CA HIS A 137 7.16 -12.72 -2.08
C HIS A 137 6.87 -13.86 -3.03
N LEU A 138 5.85 -14.66 -2.71
CA LEU A 138 5.45 -15.83 -3.50
C LEU A 138 4.53 -15.44 -4.67
N GLY A 139 4.01 -14.22 -4.64
CA GLY A 139 2.97 -13.73 -5.53
C GLY A 139 1.71 -13.38 -4.74
N GLY A 140 0.86 -12.54 -5.33
CA GLY A 140 -0.35 -12.06 -4.67
C GLY A 140 -0.01 -11.43 -3.31
N TRP A 141 -0.61 -11.99 -2.25
CA TRP A 141 -0.59 -11.45 -0.88
C TRP A 141 0.30 -12.30 0.06
N ASP A 142 1.00 -13.29 -0.50
CA ASP A 142 1.77 -14.27 0.26
C ASP A 142 3.22 -13.82 0.41
N PHE A 143 3.59 -13.58 1.67
CA PHE A 143 4.92 -13.16 2.07
C PHE A 143 5.46 -14.06 3.16
N HIS A 144 6.73 -14.41 3.04
CA HIS A 144 7.49 -15.09 4.08
C HIS A 144 8.78 -14.32 4.31
N CYS A 145 8.93 -13.75 5.50
CA CYS A 145 10.10 -12.97 5.87
C CYS A 145 10.74 -13.54 7.14
N CYS A 146 12.03 -13.84 7.07
CA CYS A 146 12.79 -14.34 8.21
C CYS A 146 13.90 -13.39 8.56
N ILE A 147 14.16 -13.25 9.86
CA ILE A 147 15.08 -12.24 10.41
C ILE A 147 15.85 -12.87 11.54
N GLN A 148 17.16 -12.63 11.55
CA GLN A 148 18.02 -13.03 12.64
C GLN A 148 19.10 -11.98 12.88
N PRO A 149 19.65 -11.88 14.11
CA PRO A 149 20.82 -11.06 14.38
C PRO A 149 21.99 -11.46 13.47
N PHE A 150 22.80 -10.48 13.08
CA PHE A 150 23.98 -10.72 12.28
C PHE A 150 25.01 -11.50 13.09
N GLY A 151 25.32 -12.73 12.64
CA GLY A 151 26.39 -13.54 13.21
C GLY A 151 27.75 -13.20 12.62
N SER A 152 28.09 -13.83 11.49
CA SER A 152 29.39 -13.65 10.83
C SER A 152 29.24 -13.43 9.33
N ARG A 153 30.25 -12.79 8.72
CA ARG A 153 30.30 -12.60 7.26
C ARG A 153 30.26 -13.92 6.50
N ARG A 154 30.96 -14.96 7.00
CA ARG A 154 30.98 -16.29 6.38
C ARG A 154 29.59 -16.94 6.41
N SER A 155 28.91 -16.91 7.56
CA SER A 155 27.56 -17.44 7.70
C SER A 155 26.58 -16.72 6.78
N TYR A 156 26.71 -15.39 6.67
CA TYR A 156 25.89 -14.60 5.78
C TYR A 156 26.09 -14.94 4.30
N THR A 157 27.35 -15.04 3.84
CA THR A 157 27.64 -15.40 2.44
C THR A 157 27.08 -16.78 2.11
N MET A 158 27.28 -17.77 2.99
CA MET A 158 26.73 -19.12 2.80
C MET A 158 25.19 -19.13 2.77
N LEU A 159 24.55 -18.36 3.65
CA LEU A 159 23.10 -18.20 3.70
C LEU A 159 22.58 -17.63 2.37
N LYS A 160 23.22 -16.57 1.88
CA LYS A 160 22.85 -15.90 0.64
C LYS A 160 22.96 -16.84 -0.57
N GLU A 161 24.09 -17.53 -0.70
CA GLU A 161 24.35 -18.49 -1.78
C GLU A 161 23.32 -19.62 -1.78
N ARG A 162 23.03 -20.20 -0.61
CA ARG A 162 22.05 -21.29 -0.49
C ARG A 162 20.66 -20.84 -0.90
N LEU A 163 20.18 -19.72 -0.36
CA LEU A 163 18.83 -19.23 -0.64
C LEU A 163 18.62 -18.93 -2.13
N PHE A 164 19.59 -18.26 -2.77
CA PHE A 164 19.49 -17.99 -4.21
C PHE A 164 19.66 -19.25 -5.06
N SER A 165 20.45 -20.23 -4.63
CA SER A 165 20.56 -21.52 -5.32
C SER A 165 19.25 -22.31 -5.30
N VAL A 166 18.56 -22.37 -4.15
CA VAL A 166 17.27 -23.05 -4.02
C VAL A 166 16.19 -22.33 -4.83
N LEU A 167 16.24 -20.99 -4.90
CA LEU A 167 15.32 -20.25 -5.74
C LEU A 167 15.46 -20.63 -7.23
N GLN A 168 16.66 -20.98 -7.71
CA GLN A 168 16.84 -21.41 -9.11
C GLN A 168 16.11 -22.71 -9.45
N GLU A 169 15.75 -23.52 -8.45
CA GLU A 169 14.98 -24.77 -8.64
C GLU A 169 13.47 -24.54 -8.81
N ALA A 170 13.02 -23.28 -8.85
CA ALA A 170 11.62 -22.92 -9.10
C ALA A 170 10.56 -23.42 -8.09
N SER A 171 10.98 -23.82 -6.88
CA SER A 171 10.08 -24.31 -5.84
C SER A 171 9.98 -23.36 -4.64
N ALA A 172 8.83 -22.71 -4.48
CA ALA A 172 8.53 -21.86 -3.33
C ALA A 172 8.60 -22.62 -2.00
N ALA A 173 8.13 -23.88 -1.98
CA ALA A 173 8.13 -24.72 -0.79
C ALA A 173 9.56 -25.04 -0.34
N HIS A 174 10.46 -25.37 -1.26
CA HIS A 174 11.86 -25.62 -0.92
C HIS A 174 12.55 -24.34 -0.43
N ALA A 175 12.26 -23.19 -1.04
CA ALA A 175 12.80 -21.90 -0.59
C ALA A 175 12.36 -21.58 0.85
N ILE A 176 11.07 -21.75 1.19
CA ILE A 176 10.56 -21.56 2.55
C ILE A 176 11.21 -22.53 3.54
N LEU A 177 11.30 -23.82 3.20
CA LEU A 177 11.92 -24.82 4.08
C LEU A 177 13.39 -24.49 4.35
N GLU A 178 14.12 -24.02 3.34
CA GLU A 178 15.52 -23.59 3.53
C GLU A 178 15.61 -22.30 4.35
N MET A 179 14.70 -21.35 4.19
CA MET A 179 14.60 -20.17 5.05
C MET A 179 14.36 -20.56 6.52
N VAL A 180 13.41 -21.46 6.80
CA VAL A 180 13.15 -21.96 8.16
C VAL A 180 14.38 -22.67 8.74
N ARG A 181 15.09 -23.47 7.94
CA ARG A 181 16.34 -24.12 8.39
C ARG A 181 17.44 -23.12 8.74
N LEU A 182 17.55 -22.03 8.00
CA LEU A 182 18.64 -21.05 8.15
C LEU A 182 18.35 -19.95 9.18
N PHE A 183 17.09 -19.62 9.43
CA PHE A 183 16.66 -18.54 10.33
C PHE A 183 15.90 -19.05 11.58
N GLY A 184 15.43 -20.29 11.56
CA GLY A 184 14.54 -20.84 12.58
C GLY A 184 13.06 -20.63 12.26
N ASP A 185 12.21 -20.91 13.25
CA ASP A 185 10.76 -21.04 13.06
C ASP A 185 9.99 -19.70 13.10
N GLN A 186 10.67 -18.59 13.41
CA GLN A 186 10.05 -17.28 13.46
C GLN A 186 10.04 -16.64 12.07
N SER A 187 8.83 -16.33 11.58
CA SER A 187 8.61 -15.66 10.31
C SER A 187 7.56 -14.56 10.42
N PHE A 188 7.72 -13.55 9.58
CA PHE A 188 6.81 -12.42 9.42
C PHE A 188 6.17 -12.46 8.03
N SER A 189 4.97 -11.90 7.95
CA SER A 189 4.12 -11.83 6.78
C SER A 189 3.58 -10.40 6.62
N LEU A 190 2.75 -10.20 5.60
CA LEU A 190 2.05 -8.93 5.39
C LEU A 190 1.19 -8.50 6.60
N ARG A 191 0.73 -9.46 7.42
CA ARG A 191 -0.12 -9.19 8.59
C ARG A 191 0.65 -8.53 9.74
N ASP A 192 1.93 -8.83 9.83
CA ASP A 192 2.83 -8.37 10.89
C ASP A 192 3.39 -6.96 10.60
N LEU A 193 3.10 -6.42 9.41
CA LEU A 193 3.44 -5.05 9.07
C LEU A 193 2.54 -4.04 9.79
N PHE A 194 3.13 -2.88 10.09
CA PHE A 194 2.40 -1.71 10.54
C PHE A 194 1.29 -1.34 9.54
N ALA A 195 0.17 -0.88 10.09
CA ALA A 195 -1.07 -0.70 9.33
C ALA A 195 -0.89 0.19 8.10
N GLU A 196 -0.17 1.31 8.21
CA GLU A 196 0.07 2.25 7.11
C GLU A 196 0.76 1.58 5.92
N GLU A 197 1.86 0.87 6.18
CA GLU A 197 2.63 0.22 5.12
C GLU A 197 1.91 -1.02 4.58
N ARG A 198 1.19 -1.75 5.43
CA ARG A 198 0.32 -2.84 4.98
C ARG A 198 -0.71 -2.33 3.98
N HIS A 199 -1.38 -1.21 4.27
CA HIS A 199 -2.34 -0.61 3.34
C HIS A 199 -1.67 -0.17 2.04
N ARG A 200 -0.49 0.46 2.13
CA ARG A 200 0.28 0.87 0.95
C ARG A 200 0.65 -0.31 0.05
N ILE A 201 1.18 -1.40 0.61
CA ILE A 201 1.55 -2.59 -0.16
C ILE A 201 0.31 -3.25 -0.78
N VAL A 202 -0.79 -3.36 -0.02
CA VAL A 202 -2.06 -3.89 -0.55
C VAL A 202 -2.57 -3.05 -1.72
N GLN A 203 -2.51 -1.73 -1.62
CA GLN A 203 -2.89 -0.83 -2.71
C GLN A 203 -2.00 -1.03 -3.94
N LEU A 204 -0.68 -1.15 -3.75
CA LEU A 204 0.26 -1.38 -4.84
C LEU A 204 0.01 -2.71 -5.57
N LEU A 205 -0.17 -3.80 -4.81
CA LEU A 205 -0.52 -5.12 -5.36
C LEU A 205 -1.88 -5.11 -6.07
N SER A 206 -2.84 -4.33 -5.57
CA SER A 206 -4.16 -4.19 -6.18
C SER A 206 -4.06 -3.41 -7.49
N GLN A 207 -3.26 -2.34 -7.55
CA GLN A 207 -3.06 -1.55 -8.76
C GLN A 207 -2.42 -2.36 -9.89
N GLU A 208 -1.44 -3.21 -9.59
CA GLU A 208 -0.82 -4.10 -10.59
C GLU A 208 -1.85 -5.08 -11.17
N ASN A 209 -2.67 -5.68 -10.32
CA ASN A 209 -3.73 -6.59 -10.75
C ASN A 209 -4.82 -5.86 -11.57
N LEU A 210 -5.24 -4.67 -11.14
CA LEU A 210 -6.22 -3.86 -11.86
C LEU A 210 -5.69 -3.49 -13.26
N THR A 211 -4.44 -3.04 -13.36
CA THR A 211 -3.82 -2.71 -14.65
C THR A 211 -3.82 -3.90 -15.60
N ARG A 212 -3.54 -5.10 -15.09
CA ARG A 212 -3.59 -6.34 -15.89
C ARG A 212 -5.00 -6.71 -16.31
N LEU A 213 -5.99 -6.54 -15.42
CA LEU A 213 -7.40 -6.76 -15.76
C LEU A 213 -7.88 -5.77 -16.82
N ASP A 214 -7.50 -4.50 -16.72
CA ASP A 214 -7.83 -3.47 -17.70
C ASP A 214 -7.29 -3.82 -19.09
N GLN A 215 -6.07 -4.37 -19.16
CA GLN A 215 -5.49 -4.87 -20.42
C GLN A 215 -6.28 -6.07 -20.98
N LEU A 216 -6.66 -7.03 -20.15
CA LEU A 216 -7.44 -8.20 -20.57
C LEU A 216 -8.82 -7.79 -21.08
N TYR A 217 -9.55 -6.93 -20.36
CA TYR A 217 -10.84 -6.42 -20.80
C TYR A 217 -10.71 -5.58 -22.08
N THR A 218 -9.66 -4.77 -22.21
CA THR A 218 -9.37 -4.03 -23.44
C THR A 218 -9.14 -4.97 -24.62
N GLN A 219 -8.42 -6.08 -24.41
CA GLN A 219 -8.19 -7.07 -25.45
C GLN A 219 -9.50 -7.77 -25.86
N VAL A 220 -10.27 -8.27 -24.89
CA VAL A 220 -11.57 -8.91 -25.14
C VAL A 220 -12.50 -7.96 -25.90
N TYR A 221 -12.56 -6.70 -25.49
CA TYR A 221 -13.34 -5.68 -26.16
C TYR A 221 -12.91 -5.50 -27.63
N ARG A 222 -11.61 -5.30 -27.88
CA ARG A 222 -11.08 -5.06 -29.24
C ARG A 222 -11.32 -6.25 -30.18
N GLU A 223 -11.09 -7.46 -29.69
CA GLU A 223 -11.26 -8.68 -30.49
C GLU A 223 -12.74 -8.94 -30.84
N ASN A 224 -13.67 -8.54 -29.97
CA ASN A 224 -15.10 -8.81 -30.13
C ASN A 224 -15.92 -7.58 -30.59
N TYR A 225 -15.28 -6.45 -30.90
CA TYR A 225 -15.97 -5.21 -31.29
C TYR A 225 -16.92 -5.43 -32.48
N GLY A 226 -16.45 -6.08 -33.54
CA GLY A 226 -17.27 -6.35 -34.73
C GLY A 226 -18.49 -7.24 -34.43
N VAL A 227 -18.34 -8.17 -33.48
CA VAL A 227 -19.44 -9.04 -33.03
C VAL A 227 -20.47 -8.21 -32.27
N MET A 228 -20.05 -7.41 -31.30
CA MET A 228 -20.95 -6.50 -30.56
C MET A 228 -21.73 -5.58 -31.50
N MET A 229 -21.05 -5.03 -32.51
CA MET A 229 -21.67 -4.19 -33.54
C MET A 229 -22.71 -4.95 -34.36
N ALA A 230 -22.48 -6.22 -34.69
CA ALA A 230 -23.46 -7.05 -35.39
C ALA A 230 -24.72 -7.28 -34.53
N PHE A 231 -24.57 -7.56 -33.23
CA PHE A 231 -25.71 -7.66 -32.31
C PHE A 231 -26.53 -6.37 -32.27
N HIS A 232 -25.89 -5.21 -32.15
CA HIS A 232 -26.60 -3.93 -32.14
C HIS A 232 -27.29 -3.61 -33.47
N ARG A 233 -26.66 -3.92 -34.60
CA ARG A 233 -27.26 -3.71 -35.93
C ARG A 233 -28.51 -4.56 -36.13
N ASP A 234 -28.49 -5.78 -35.62
CA ASP A 234 -29.58 -6.74 -35.78
C ASP A 234 -30.61 -6.65 -34.62
N ASP A 235 -30.53 -5.59 -33.80
CA ASP A 235 -31.37 -5.34 -32.60
C ASP A 235 -31.44 -6.52 -31.61
N LEU A 236 -30.36 -7.30 -31.53
CA LEU A 236 -30.21 -8.42 -30.61
C LEU A 236 -29.61 -7.96 -29.28
N ALA A 237 -29.95 -8.67 -28.20
CA ALA A 237 -29.34 -8.45 -26.89
C ALA A 237 -27.87 -8.90 -26.90
N VAL A 238 -26.96 -7.98 -26.59
CA VAL A 238 -25.53 -8.28 -26.46
C VAL A 238 -25.30 -9.13 -25.20
N PRO A 239 -24.50 -10.22 -25.28
CA PRO A 239 -24.09 -10.99 -24.11
C PRO A 239 -23.46 -10.12 -23.01
N VAL A 240 -23.78 -10.42 -21.75
CA VAL A 240 -23.40 -9.57 -20.61
C VAL A 240 -21.88 -9.46 -20.47
N GLU A 241 -21.16 -10.52 -20.81
CA GLU A 241 -19.70 -10.60 -20.74
C GLU A 241 -19.04 -9.62 -21.71
N LEU A 242 -19.59 -9.47 -22.92
CA LEU A 242 -19.11 -8.51 -23.92
C LEU A 242 -19.45 -7.08 -23.52
N GLN A 243 -20.64 -6.87 -22.94
CA GLN A 243 -21.05 -5.55 -22.43
C GLN A 243 -20.13 -5.08 -21.30
N VAL A 244 -19.84 -5.95 -20.32
CA VAL A 244 -18.94 -5.64 -19.21
C VAL A 244 -17.52 -5.37 -19.72
N ALA A 245 -17.03 -6.13 -20.71
CA ALA A 245 -15.72 -5.88 -21.29
C ALA A 245 -15.61 -4.50 -21.94
N ALA A 246 -16.63 -4.05 -22.67
CA ALA A 246 -16.67 -2.71 -23.24
C ALA A 246 -16.77 -1.63 -22.16
N GLU A 247 -17.61 -1.83 -21.13
CA GLU A 247 -17.75 -0.89 -20.01
C GLU A 247 -16.42 -0.66 -19.27
N VAL A 248 -15.72 -1.75 -18.92
CA VAL A 248 -14.44 -1.67 -18.23
C VAL A 248 -13.36 -1.06 -19.12
N ALA A 249 -13.26 -1.49 -20.39
CA ALA A 249 -12.24 -1.00 -21.32
C ALA A 249 -12.40 0.50 -21.62
N LEU A 250 -13.62 0.95 -21.92
CA LEU A 250 -13.92 2.36 -22.18
C LEU A 250 -13.77 3.21 -20.91
N GLY A 251 -14.19 2.67 -19.76
CA GLY A 251 -14.03 3.35 -18.48
C GLY A 251 -12.56 3.59 -18.13
N HIS A 252 -11.70 2.57 -18.27
CA HIS A 252 -10.26 2.68 -18.04
C HIS A 252 -9.59 3.67 -19.01
N ARG A 253 -9.94 3.61 -20.31
CA ARG A 253 -9.44 4.59 -21.31
C ARG A 253 -9.84 6.01 -20.95
N CYS A 254 -11.10 6.23 -20.58
CA CYS A 254 -11.60 7.55 -20.18
C CYS A 254 -10.87 8.08 -18.94
N LEU A 255 -10.65 7.23 -17.93
CA LEU A 255 -9.92 7.58 -16.72
C LEU A 255 -8.47 7.93 -17.00
N THR A 256 -7.80 7.18 -17.88
CA THR A 256 -6.42 7.44 -18.28
C THR A 256 -6.29 8.79 -18.99
N ALA A 257 -7.17 9.08 -19.96
CA ALA A 257 -7.19 10.36 -20.65
C ALA A 257 -7.47 11.53 -19.70
N ALA A 258 -8.42 11.38 -18.77
CA ALA A 258 -8.73 12.41 -17.77
C ALA A 258 -7.54 12.67 -16.81
N ARG A 259 -6.86 11.63 -16.33
CA ARG A 259 -5.66 11.77 -15.48
C ARG A 259 -4.50 12.42 -16.22
N ALA A 260 -4.29 12.07 -17.49
CA ALA A 260 -3.29 12.73 -18.32
C ALA A 260 -3.60 14.23 -18.51
N LEU A 261 -4.88 14.56 -18.71
CA LEU A 261 -5.35 15.95 -18.84
C LEU A 261 -5.11 16.77 -17.55
N GLU A 262 -5.18 16.14 -16.38
CA GLU A 262 -4.87 16.79 -15.10
C GLU A 262 -3.38 17.12 -14.93
N GLN A 263 -2.50 16.30 -15.50
CA GLN A 263 -1.05 16.44 -15.38
C GLN A 263 -0.40 17.28 -16.49
N GLU A 264 -0.93 17.23 -17.72
CA GLU A 264 -0.34 17.87 -18.90
C GLU A 264 -1.25 18.95 -19.51
N THR A 265 -0.83 20.21 -19.43
CA THR A 265 -1.55 21.35 -20.04
C THR A 265 -1.25 21.55 -21.55
N ALA A 266 -0.20 20.94 -22.09
CA ALA A 266 0.23 21.16 -23.48
C ALA A 266 -0.60 20.36 -24.51
N ASN A 267 -1.19 19.24 -24.11
CA ASN A 267 -1.95 18.31 -24.98
C ASN A 267 -3.47 18.33 -24.70
N SER A 268 -3.97 19.36 -24.02
CA SER A 268 -5.33 19.35 -23.46
C SER A 268 -6.43 19.22 -24.52
N GLU A 269 -6.28 19.79 -25.71
CA GLU A 269 -7.29 19.66 -26.79
C GLU A 269 -7.39 18.23 -27.34
N SER A 270 -6.24 17.57 -27.53
CA SER A 270 -6.20 16.19 -28.04
C SER A 270 -6.82 15.22 -27.03
N LEU A 271 -6.50 15.39 -25.75
CA LEU A 271 -7.03 14.55 -24.66
C LEU A 271 -8.53 14.77 -24.46
N LEU A 272 -9.03 15.99 -24.65
CA LEU A 272 -10.48 16.25 -24.62
C LEU A 272 -11.22 15.64 -25.80
N ALA A 273 -10.66 15.74 -27.00
CA ALA A 273 -11.22 15.07 -28.18
C ALA A 273 -11.26 13.54 -27.99
N GLU A 274 -10.25 12.96 -27.34
CA GLU A 274 -10.25 11.54 -26.99
C GLU A 274 -11.37 11.18 -25.99
N ILE A 275 -11.57 11.98 -24.94
CA ILE A 275 -12.66 11.77 -23.97
C ILE A 275 -14.03 11.87 -24.66
N GLU A 276 -14.24 12.86 -25.53
CA GLU A 276 -15.47 13.01 -26.33
C GLU A 276 -15.70 11.83 -27.28
N ALA A 277 -14.64 11.31 -27.90
CA ALA A 277 -14.71 10.13 -28.76
C ALA A 277 -15.10 8.87 -27.97
N ILE A 278 -14.53 8.67 -26.78
CA ILE A 278 -14.86 7.54 -25.89
C ILE A 278 -16.33 7.64 -25.43
N ALA A 279 -16.78 8.84 -25.10
CA ALA A 279 -18.16 9.14 -24.76
C ALA A 279 -19.14 8.75 -25.89
N THR A 280 -18.79 9.11 -27.13
CA THR A 280 -19.57 8.80 -28.32
C THR A 280 -19.60 7.30 -28.60
N GLU A 281 -18.45 6.64 -28.47
CA GLU A 281 -18.30 5.18 -28.61
C GLU A 281 -19.16 4.44 -27.56
N ALA A 282 -19.12 4.87 -26.31
CA ALA A 282 -19.93 4.30 -25.23
C ALA A 282 -21.44 4.46 -25.47
N ALA A 283 -21.88 5.65 -25.92
CA ALA A 283 -23.27 5.89 -26.28
C ALA A 283 -23.74 4.98 -27.43
N HIS A 284 -22.89 4.77 -28.43
CA HIS A 284 -23.18 3.88 -29.55
C HIS A 284 -23.36 2.42 -29.12
N LEU A 285 -22.52 1.96 -28.18
CA LEU A 285 -22.55 0.61 -27.61
C LEU A 285 -23.55 0.44 -26.46
N ARG A 286 -24.33 1.50 -26.15
CA ARG A 286 -25.30 1.53 -25.05
C ARG A 286 -24.68 1.10 -23.70
N THR A 287 -23.39 1.41 -23.48
CA THR A 287 -22.65 1.07 -22.27
C THR A 287 -22.78 2.15 -21.20
N LYS A 288 -22.73 1.75 -19.92
CA LYS A 288 -22.71 2.70 -18.80
C LYS A 288 -21.28 2.98 -18.37
N LEU A 289 -20.77 4.18 -18.69
CA LEU A 289 -19.49 4.66 -18.17
C LEU A 289 -19.63 5.08 -16.69
N ASN A 290 -19.44 4.14 -15.77
CA ASN A 290 -19.45 4.42 -14.34
C ASN A 290 -18.05 4.78 -13.83
N VAL A 291 -17.60 6.00 -14.12
CA VAL A 291 -16.24 6.47 -13.75
C VAL A 291 -16.33 7.79 -12.96
N PRO A 292 -16.71 7.74 -11.67
CA PRO A 292 -16.97 8.95 -10.88
C PRO A 292 -15.72 9.85 -10.73
N GLU A 293 -14.53 9.26 -10.79
CA GLU A 293 -13.25 9.96 -10.73
C GLU A 293 -13.04 10.89 -11.93
N VAL A 294 -13.49 10.51 -13.13
CA VAL A 294 -13.38 11.36 -14.33
C VAL A 294 -14.18 12.64 -14.15
N LYS A 295 -15.41 12.54 -13.63
CA LYS A 295 -16.25 13.69 -13.34
C LYS A 295 -15.58 14.66 -12.37
N GLN A 296 -15.02 14.13 -11.28
CA GLN A 296 -14.30 14.94 -10.29
C GLN A 296 -13.07 15.65 -10.90
N ILE A 297 -12.31 14.94 -11.74
CA ILE A 297 -11.14 15.52 -12.44
C ILE A 297 -11.60 16.66 -13.36
N LEU A 298 -12.60 16.42 -14.20
CA LEU A 298 -13.13 17.41 -15.13
C LEU A 298 -13.70 18.63 -14.39
N GLU A 299 -14.46 18.44 -13.32
CA GLU A 299 -14.96 19.53 -12.48
C GLU A 299 -13.83 20.37 -11.89
N ARG A 300 -12.78 19.74 -11.35
CA ARG A 300 -11.59 20.46 -10.83
C ARG A 300 -10.88 21.26 -11.93
N LEU A 301 -10.78 20.70 -13.14
CA LEU A 301 -10.18 21.38 -14.29
C LEU A 301 -11.02 22.58 -14.75
N VAL A 302 -12.34 22.44 -14.82
CA VAL A 302 -13.26 23.57 -15.11
C VAL A 302 -13.06 24.68 -14.08
N TRP A 303 -13.02 24.35 -12.79
CA TRP A 303 -12.79 25.34 -11.73
C TRP A 303 -11.44 26.03 -11.88
N ARG A 304 -10.38 25.29 -12.22
CA ARG A 304 -9.04 25.86 -12.45
C ARG A 304 -9.03 26.82 -13.65
N CYS A 305 -9.66 26.44 -14.76
CA CYS A 305 -9.76 27.30 -15.95
C CYS A 305 -10.58 28.56 -15.67
N LEU A 306 -11.71 28.44 -14.98
CA LEU A 306 -12.55 29.58 -14.58
C LEU A 306 -11.80 30.54 -13.65
N ASN A 307 -11.06 30.02 -12.66
CA ASN A 307 -10.24 30.87 -11.78
C ASN A 307 -9.12 31.58 -12.53
N SER A 308 -8.48 30.93 -13.51
CA SER A 308 -7.47 31.56 -14.37
C SER A 308 -8.06 32.73 -15.17
N LEU A 309 -9.24 32.52 -15.76
CA LEU A 309 -9.98 33.54 -16.52
C LEU A 309 -10.40 34.73 -15.64
N LEU A 310 -10.78 34.47 -14.38
CA LEU A 310 -11.15 35.52 -13.42
C LEU A 310 -9.94 36.33 -12.93
N LEU A 311 -8.77 35.71 -12.81
CA LEU A 311 -7.54 36.35 -12.33
C LEU A 311 -6.81 37.15 -13.43
N GLU A 312 -6.87 36.73 -14.69
CA GLU A 312 -6.21 37.43 -15.81
C GLU A 312 -6.95 38.70 -16.25
N GLY A 313 -8.17 38.95 -15.74
CA GLY A 313 -8.99 40.09 -16.11
C GLY A 313 -9.48 40.01 -17.56
N SER A 314 -10.45 40.85 -17.91
CA SER A 314 -11.12 40.91 -19.22
C SER A 314 -10.22 41.40 -20.37
N GLY A 315 -9.04 40.81 -20.54
CA GLY A 315 -8.06 41.08 -21.59
C GLY A 315 -7.73 39.85 -22.45
N VAL A 316 -8.34 38.70 -22.19
CA VAL A 316 -8.14 37.49 -23.00
C VAL A 316 -8.96 37.62 -24.29
N THR A 317 -8.31 38.08 -25.37
CA THR A 317 -8.83 38.00 -26.75
C THR A 317 -8.76 36.58 -27.32
N GLY A 318 -8.21 35.60 -26.58
CA GLY A 318 -8.17 34.20 -26.95
C GLY A 318 -9.47 33.47 -26.57
N ARG A 319 -10.17 32.91 -27.56
CA ARG A 319 -11.34 32.03 -27.33
C ARG A 319 -10.99 30.70 -26.66
N GLU A 320 -9.71 30.33 -26.59
CA GLU A 320 -9.23 29.01 -26.13
C GLU A 320 -9.65 28.61 -24.71
N PRO A 321 -9.42 29.41 -23.64
CA PRO A 321 -9.80 29.00 -22.28
C PRO A 321 -11.33 28.93 -22.05
N VAL A 322 -12.12 29.69 -22.81
CA VAL A 322 -13.59 29.64 -22.77
C VAL A 322 -14.12 28.42 -23.52
N ASP A 323 -13.55 28.11 -24.68
CA ASP A 323 -13.91 26.94 -25.49
C ASP A 323 -13.51 25.64 -24.77
N LEU A 324 -12.34 25.63 -24.12
CA LEU A 324 -11.88 24.55 -23.25
C LEU A 324 -12.85 24.31 -22.08
N ALA A 325 -13.32 25.37 -21.41
CA ALA A 325 -14.29 25.27 -20.32
C ALA A 325 -15.66 24.76 -20.80
N LEU A 326 -16.11 25.16 -21.99
CA LEU A 326 -17.35 24.67 -22.60
C LEU A 326 -17.26 23.20 -22.98
N ARG A 327 -16.13 22.76 -23.57
CA ARG A 327 -15.88 21.36 -23.90
C ARG A 327 -15.76 20.48 -22.66
N LEU A 328 -15.03 20.92 -21.64
CA LEU A 328 -14.97 20.25 -20.33
C LEU A 328 -16.36 20.08 -19.69
N ARG A 329 -17.22 21.10 -19.82
CA ARG A 329 -18.61 21.06 -19.35
C ARG A 329 -19.48 20.09 -20.14
N SER A 330 -19.25 20.00 -21.46
CA SER A 330 -19.91 19.01 -22.30
C SER A 330 -19.47 17.59 -21.93
N ALA A 331 -18.17 17.36 -21.71
CA ALA A 331 -17.63 16.06 -21.29
C ALA A 331 -18.17 15.61 -19.91
N THR A 332 -18.37 16.54 -18.97
CA THR A 332 -19.01 16.25 -17.67
C THR A 332 -20.49 15.87 -17.78
N SER A 333 -21.17 16.25 -18.87
CA SER A 333 -22.56 15.84 -19.10
C SER A 333 -22.69 14.44 -19.71
N ILE A 334 -21.60 13.89 -20.27
CA ILE A 334 -21.61 12.59 -20.95
C ILE A 334 -21.16 11.46 -20.02
N VAL A 335 -20.36 11.77 -18.99
CA VAL A 335 -20.00 10.84 -17.92
C VAL A 335 -20.95 11.07 -16.74
N PRO A 336 -21.91 10.17 -16.46
CA PRO A 336 -22.94 10.37 -15.43
C PRO A 336 -22.39 10.62 -14.01
#